data_AF-A0A8C3K9S1-F1
#
_entry.id   AF-A0A8C3K9S1-F1
#
_cell.length_a   1.000
_cell.length_b   1.000
_cell.length_c   1.000
_cell.angle_alpha   90.00
_cell.angle_beta   90.00
_cell.angle_gamma   90.00
#
_symmetry.space_group_name_H-M   'P 1'
#
loop_
_entity.id
_entity.type
_entity.pdbx_description
1 polymer ?
#
loop_
_entity_poly.entity_id
_entity_poly.type
_entity_poly.pdbx_seq_one_letter_code
_entity_poly.pdbx_strand_id
1 'polypeptide(L)'
;RRIYGLRRRRKNRRSKRRRRKRRRKRREIHVVMGNEACDLDSTVSALALAYFLAKTSPAPKAAFIPVLNIPRAEFALRTETTFLLRERGLPAASLIFRDEIDLGGLHRAGLLSLTLVDHHVLPSADAALEEAVVEVLDHRPLERDRGAGCRVTAEPVGSCATLVTERIAQGPPGVLDRLTAALLHGTILLDCVNLSPAAGKVTPRDVACVSLLEERFPELPARDAVFQALQAAKFDVSGLTTEQMLRKDLKVLSSDELVLAISAIYVDLEVRPGGN
;
A
#
# COMPACT_ATOMS: atom_id res chain seq x y z
N ARG A 1 -53.77 23.93 32.74
CA ARG A 1 -52.87 23.90 31.55
C ARG A 1 -51.35 23.80 31.84
N ARG A 2 -50.85 23.85 33.10
CA ARG A 2 -49.39 23.86 33.40
C ARG A 2 -48.70 22.49 33.58
N ILE A 3 -49.43 21.38 33.77
CA ILE A 3 -48.82 20.07 34.11
C ILE A 3 -48.47 19.23 32.86
N TYR A 4 -49.17 19.42 31.74
CA TYR A 4 -48.93 18.66 30.50
C TYR A 4 -47.66 19.08 29.73
N GLY A 5 -47.17 20.30 29.92
CA GLY A 5 -45.96 20.82 29.26
C GLY A 5 -44.64 20.22 29.79
N LEU A 6 -44.57 19.86 31.08
CA LEU A 6 -43.36 19.29 31.68
C LEU A 6 -43.12 17.83 31.30
N ARG A 7 -44.18 17.03 31.05
CA ARG A 7 -44.05 15.62 30.62
C ARG A 7 -43.53 15.50 29.18
N ARG A 8 -43.93 16.39 28.26
CA ARG A 8 -43.41 16.43 26.87
C ARG A 8 -41.93 16.86 26.81
N ARG A 9 -41.52 17.86 27.62
CA ARG A 9 -40.10 18.27 27.70
C ARG A 9 -39.19 17.19 28.30
N ARG A 10 -39.65 16.40 29.28
CA ARG A 10 -38.89 15.25 29.84
C ARG A 10 -38.80 14.06 28.88
N LYS A 11 -39.85 13.73 28.12
CA LYS A 11 -39.80 12.68 27.08
C LYS A 11 -38.86 13.05 25.92
N ASN A 12 -38.86 14.32 25.46
CA ASN A 12 -37.94 14.79 24.41
C ASN A 12 -36.47 14.89 24.85
N ARG A 13 -36.21 15.21 26.13
CA ARG A 13 -34.84 15.15 26.68
C ARG A 13 -34.35 13.71 26.86
N ARG A 14 -35.23 12.76 27.21
CA ARG A 14 -34.90 11.32 27.26
C ARG A 14 -34.72 10.71 25.86
N SER A 15 -35.48 11.12 24.85
CA SER A 15 -35.29 10.66 23.46
C SER A 15 -34.04 11.28 22.80
N LYS A 16 -33.72 12.56 23.06
CA LYS A 16 -32.45 13.18 22.65
C LYS A 16 -31.23 12.61 23.41
N ARG A 17 -31.35 12.31 24.71
CA ARG A 17 -30.30 11.58 25.48
C ARG A 17 -30.16 10.13 25.03
N ARG A 18 -31.23 9.45 24.63
CA ARG A 18 -31.20 8.08 24.07
C ARG A 18 -30.65 8.05 22.63
N ARG A 19 -30.92 9.07 21.80
CA ARG A 19 -30.27 9.27 20.49
C ARG A 19 -28.78 9.60 20.62
N ARG A 20 -28.37 10.35 21.66
CA ARG A 20 -26.95 10.56 22.00
C ARG A 20 -26.28 9.31 22.62
N LYS A 21 -27.02 8.41 23.26
CA LYS A 21 -26.51 7.16 23.89
C LYS A 21 -26.59 5.90 23.00
N ARG A 22 -27.03 6.01 21.74
CA ARG A 22 -27.02 4.92 20.75
C ARG A 22 -26.23 5.26 19.48
N ARG A 23 -25.28 6.21 19.55
CA ARG A 23 -24.12 6.12 18.65
C ARG A 23 -23.36 4.87 19.10
N ARG A 24 -23.49 3.75 18.38
CA ARG A 24 -22.42 2.73 18.36
C ARG A 24 -21.13 3.57 18.28
N LYS A 25 -20.19 3.44 19.22
CA LYS A 25 -18.86 4.04 19.08
C LYS A 25 -18.36 3.52 17.73
N ARG A 26 -18.45 4.34 16.69
CA ARG A 26 -17.99 3.94 15.36
C ARG A 26 -16.48 3.94 15.48
N ARG A 27 -15.88 2.78 15.26
CA ARG A 27 -14.44 2.61 15.26
C ARG A 27 -13.92 3.41 14.06
N GLU A 28 -12.89 4.20 14.28
CA GLU A 28 -12.17 4.89 13.22
C GLU A 28 -11.55 3.83 12.28
N ILE A 29 -11.41 4.16 11.00
CA ILE A 29 -10.76 3.31 10.02
C ILE A 29 -9.55 4.07 9.52
N HIS A 30 -8.38 3.53 9.82
CA HIS A 30 -7.11 4.05 9.37
C HIS A 30 -6.66 3.22 8.17
N VAL A 31 -6.68 3.82 6.99
CA VAL A 31 -6.22 3.18 5.77
C VAL A 31 -4.74 3.47 5.57
N VAL A 32 -3.96 2.46 5.20
CA VAL A 32 -2.61 2.64 4.66
C VAL A 32 -2.66 2.25 3.19
N MET A 33 -2.23 3.15 2.32
CA MET A 33 -2.43 3.02 0.88
C MET A 33 -1.17 3.39 0.11
N GLY A 34 -0.80 2.51 -0.84
CA GLY A 34 0.24 2.75 -1.83
C GLY A 34 -0.24 3.58 -3.03
N ASN A 35 0.63 3.82 -4.01
CA ASN A 35 0.25 4.52 -5.24
C ASN A 35 -0.60 3.64 -6.19
N GLU A 36 -1.11 4.24 -7.27
CA GLU A 36 -1.96 3.58 -8.26
C GLU A 36 -1.23 2.58 -9.17
N ALA A 37 0.11 2.63 -9.24
CA ALA A 37 0.87 1.56 -9.89
C ALA A 37 0.72 0.26 -9.11
N CYS A 38 0.61 0.36 -7.77
CA CYS A 38 0.43 -0.74 -6.84
C CYS A 38 1.47 -1.84 -7.09
N ASP A 39 2.71 -1.43 -7.32
CA ASP A 39 3.86 -2.32 -7.47
C ASP A 39 4.18 -3.01 -6.13
N LEU A 40 5.29 -3.76 -6.12
CA LEU A 40 5.69 -4.51 -4.95
C LEU A 40 5.95 -3.59 -3.75
N ASP A 41 6.61 -2.45 -3.98
CA ASP A 41 6.95 -1.48 -2.93
C ASP A 41 5.70 -0.90 -2.27
N SER A 42 4.81 -0.31 -3.08
CA SER A 42 3.53 0.20 -2.60
C SER A 42 2.72 -0.85 -1.84
N THR A 43 2.68 -2.10 -2.34
CA THR A 43 1.92 -3.18 -1.71
C THR A 43 2.51 -3.58 -0.36
N VAL A 44 3.81 -3.89 -0.32
CA VAL A 44 4.46 -4.38 0.90
C VAL A 44 4.56 -3.28 1.94
N SER A 45 4.88 -2.04 1.54
CA SER A 45 4.90 -0.89 2.42
C SER A 45 3.55 -0.68 3.10
N ALA A 46 2.44 -0.82 2.37
CA ALA A 46 1.10 -0.67 2.93
C ALA A 46 0.76 -1.80 3.91
N LEU A 47 1.02 -3.05 3.53
CA LEU A 47 0.77 -4.23 4.35
C LEU A 47 1.57 -4.19 5.66
N ALA A 48 2.87 -3.95 5.57
CA ALA A 48 3.78 -3.95 6.71
C ALA A 48 3.47 -2.82 7.68
N LEU A 49 3.23 -1.60 7.18
CA LEU A 49 2.92 -0.46 8.04
C LEU A 49 1.54 -0.60 8.69
N ALA A 50 0.51 -1.05 7.96
CA ALA A 50 -0.81 -1.28 8.55
C ALA A 50 -0.76 -2.34 9.66
N TYR A 51 -0.04 -3.44 9.45
CA TYR A 51 0.16 -4.48 10.45
C TYR A 51 0.88 -3.93 11.70
N PHE A 52 1.97 -3.19 11.50
CA PHE A 52 2.71 -2.55 12.58
C PHE A 52 1.83 -1.60 13.40
N LEU A 53 1.05 -0.74 12.75
CA LEU A 53 0.14 0.19 13.42
C LEU A 53 -0.95 -0.58 14.20
N ALA A 54 -1.49 -1.67 13.63
CA ALA A 54 -2.46 -2.51 14.32
C ALA A 54 -1.92 -3.14 15.60
N LYS A 55 -0.63 -3.52 15.62
CA LYS A 55 0.03 -4.15 16.77
C LYS A 55 0.46 -3.15 17.85
N THR A 56 0.75 -1.91 17.46
CA THR A 56 1.32 -0.90 18.37
C THR A 56 0.31 0.13 18.86
N SER A 57 -0.88 0.20 18.25
CA SER A 57 -1.91 1.16 18.66
C SER A 57 -2.49 0.85 20.06
N PRO A 58 -2.49 1.81 21.00
CA PRO A 58 -3.04 1.61 22.35
C PRO A 58 -4.58 1.48 22.34
N ALA A 59 -5.08 0.27 22.59
CA ALA A 59 -6.51 -0.12 22.60
C ALA A 59 -7.23 0.14 21.24
N PRO A 60 -8.33 -0.58 20.90
CA PRO A 60 -8.87 -0.56 19.53
C PRO A 60 -9.68 0.70 19.22
N LYS A 61 -9.01 1.87 19.13
CA LYS A 61 -9.61 3.14 18.68
C LYS A 61 -9.89 3.11 17.18
N ALA A 62 -8.97 2.54 16.39
CA ALA A 62 -9.07 2.41 14.95
C ALA A 62 -8.89 0.96 14.48
N ALA A 63 -9.43 0.62 13.31
CA ALA A 63 -9.05 -0.54 12.53
C ALA A 63 -8.03 -0.09 11.47
N PHE A 64 -6.88 -0.75 11.39
CA PHE A 64 -5.84 -0.44 10.41
C PHE A 64 -6.01 -1.38 9.22
N ILE A 65 -6.19 -0.81 8.04
CA ILE A 65 -6.53 -1.55 6.84
C ILE A 65 -5.55 -1.18 5.73
N PRO A 66 -4.69 -2.11 5.28
CA PRO A 66 -3.94 -1.90 4.05
C PRO A 66 -4.89 -1.98 2.86
N VAL A 67 -4.84 -1.00 1.97
CA VAL A 67 -5.63 -0.98 0.72
C VAL A 67 -4.68 -0.91 -0.47
N LEU A 68 -4.79 -1.89 -1.36
CA LEU A 68 -4.10 -1.89 -2.64
C LEU A 68 -4.85 -0.95 -3.59
N ASN A 69 -4.18 0.10 -4.08
CA ASN A 69 -4.82 1.22 -4.78
C ASN A 69 -5.11 0.92 -6.27
N ILE A 70 -5.66 -0.26 -6.54
CA ILE A 70 -6.11 -0.73 -7.85
C ILE A 70 -7.42 -1.52 -7.68
N PRO A 71 -8.23 -1.68 -8.73
CA PRO A 71 -9.32 -2.64 -8.73
C PRO A 71 -8.81 -4.06 -8.54
N ARG A 72 -9.58 -4.94 -7.88
CA ARG A 72 -9.18 -6.35 -7.68
C ARG A 72 -8.81 -7.05 -8.99
N ALA A 73 -9.52 -6.76 -10.08
CA ALA A 73 -9.28 -7.36 -11.39
C ALA A 73 -7.87 -7.08 -11.95
N GLU A 74 -7.22 -6.01 -11.51
CA GLU A 74 -5.88 -5.60 -11.96
C GLU A 74 -4.74 -6.29 -11.21
N PHE A 75 -5.05 -6.98 -10.11
CA PHE A 75 -4.04 -7.52 -9.21
C PHE A 75 -3.17 -8.58 -9.88
N ALA A 76 -3.77 -9.40 -10.76
CA ALA A 76 -3.05 -10.43 -11.51
C ALA A 76 -1.88 -9.86 -12.34
N LEU A 77 -1.95 -8.59 -12.76
CA LEU A 77 -0.92 -7.95 -13.57
C LEU A 77 0.39 -7.68 -12.79
N ARG A 78 0.32 -7.67 -11.45
CA ARG A 78 1.47 -7.43 -10.55
C ARG A 78 2.11 -8.77 -10.21
N THR A 79 2.72 -9.39 -11.22
CA THR A 79 3.13 -10.79 -11.21
C THR A 79 4.18 -11.07 -10.12
N GLU A 80 5.12 -10.15 -9.89
CA GLU A 80 6.08 -10.20 -8.77
C GLU A 80 5.39 -10.13 -7.39
N THR A 81 4.37 -9.29 -7.25
CA THR A 81 3.60 -9.14 -6.00
C THR A 81 2.77 -10.39 -5.73
N THR A 82 2.04 -10.87 -6.73
CA THR A 82 1.24 -12.10 -6.60
C THR A 82 2.10 -13.32 -6.33
N PHE A 83 3.29 -13.40 -6.93
CA PHE A 83 4.29 -14.42 -6.64
C PHE A 83 4.75 -14.35 -5.19
N LEU A 84 5.24 -13.20 -4.73
CA LEU A 84 5.76 -13.07 -3.37
C LEU A 84 4.69 -13.37 -2.32
N LEU A 85 3.50 -12.80 -2.44
CA LEU A 85 2.44 -13.02 -1.45
C LEU A 85 2.02 -14.49 -1.40
N ARG A 86 1.92 -15.17 -2.54
CA ARG A 86 1.60 -16.60 -2.61
C ARG A 86 2.69 -17.47 -1.97
N GLU A 87 3.97 -17.21 -2.27
CA GLU A 87 5.11 -17.91 -1.66
C GLU A 87 5.14 -17.74 -0.13
N ARG A 88 4.61 -16.62 0.36
CA ARG A 88 4.49 -16.34 1.80
C ARG A 88 3.15 -16.76 2.41
N GLY A 89 2.30 -17.46 1.66
CA GLY A 89 1.01 -17.97 2.15
C GLY A 89 -0.04 -16.89 2.42
N LEU A 90 0.07 -15.72 1.78
CA LEU A 90 -0.89 -14.63 1.86
C LEU A 90 -1.89 -14.71 0.69
N PRO A 91 -3.11 -15.23 0.92
CA PRO A 91 -4.08 -15.37 -0.17
C PRO A 91 -4.59 -14.00 -0.63
N ALA A 92 -4.78 -13.83 -1.94
CA ALA A 92 -5.36 -12.61 -2.50
C ALA A 92 -6.75 -12.26 -1.93
N ALA A 93 -7.47 -13.27 -1.42
CA ALA A 93 -8.77 -13.11 -0.76
C ALA A 93 -8.69 -12.39 0.60
N SER A 94 -7.52 -12.32 1.25
CA SER A 94 -7.34 -11.54 2.48
C SER A 94 -6.94 -10.08 2.24
N LEU A 95 -6.70 -9.70 0.98
CA LEU A 95 -6.35 -8.33 0.60
C LEU A 95 -7.62 -7.52 0.31
N ILE A 96 -7.55 -6.22 0.58
CA ILE A 96 -8.62 -5.25 0.29
C ILE A 96 -8.15 -4.34 -0.84
N PHE A 97 -8.97 -4.25 -1.88
CA PHE A 97 -8.70 -3.46 -3.07
C PHE A 97 -9.49 -2.16 -3.08
N ARG A 98 -9.09 -1.25 -3.97
CA ARG A 98 -9.64 0.10 -4.02
C ARG A 98 -11.15 0.12 -4.27
N ASP A 99 -11.63 -0.80 -5.09
CA ASP A 99 -13.03 -0.98 -5.48
C ASP A 99 -13.89 -1.68 -4.41
N GLU A 100 -13.29 -2.10 -3.29
CA GLU A 100 -13.96 -2.86 -2.22
C GLU A 100 -14.20 -2.04 -0.96
N ILE A 101 -13.74 -0.79 -0.94
CA ILE A 101 -13.85 0.11 0.21
C ILE A 101 -14.29 1.52 -0.20
N ASP A 102 -15.41 1.99 0.35
CA ASP A 102 -15.94 3.34 0.10
C ASP A 102 -15.19 4.40 0.93
N LEU A 103 -13.97 4.75 0.52
CA LEU A 103 -13.16 5.79 1.19
C LEU A 103 -13.89 7.13 1.26
N GLY A 104 -14.59 7.52 0.18
CA GLY A 104 -15.38 8.75 0.15
C GLY A 104 -16.50 8.74 1.20
N GLY A 105 -17.20 7.63 1.36
CA GLY A 105 -18.22 7.44 2.39
C GLY A 105 -17.66 7.46 3.81
N LEU A 106 -16.49 6.83 4.02
CA LEU A 106 -15.79 6.86 5.31
C LEU A 106 -15.33 8.28 5.67
N HIS A 107 -14.79 9.01 4.70
CA HIS A 107 -14.38 10.40 4.87
C HIS A 107 -15.58 11.31 5.19
N ARG A 108 -16.67 11.24 4.40
CA ARG A 108 -17.92 12.00 4.67
C ARG A 108 -18.54 11.67 6.03
N ALA A 109 -18.32 10.45 6.54
CA ALA A 109 -18.78 10.05 7.86
C ALA A 109 -17.89 10.53 9.02
N GLY A 110 -16.73 11.14 8.73
CA GLY A 110 -15.72 11.54 9.70
C GLY A 110 -15.07 10.34 10.40
N LEU A 111 -14.86 9.24 9.66
CA LEU A 111 -14.33 7.98 10.19
C LEU A 111 -13.00 7.56 9.55
N LEU A 112 -12.53 8.27 8.53
CA LEU A 112 -11.33 7.93 7.78
C LEU A 112 -10.12 8.74 8.28
N SER A 113 -9.03 8.04 8.55
CA SER A 113 -7.67 8.57 8.51
C SER A 113 -6.88 7.80 7.46
N LEU A 114 -5.91 8.45 6.82
CA LEU A 114 -5.16 7.90 5.69
C LEU A 114 -3.65 8.11 5.90
N THR A 115 -2.89 7.04 5.77
CA THR A 115 -1.42 7.10 5.59
C THR A 115 -1.10 6.75 4.15
N LEU A 116 -0.35 7.61 3.48
CA LEU A 116 0.19 7.33 2.15
C LEU A 116 1.58 6.73 2.29
N VAL A 117 1.83 5.64 1.58
CA VAL A 117 3.16 5.04 1.43
C VAL A 117 3.50 5.00 -0.04
N ASP A 118 4.77 5.17 -0.37
CA ASP A 118 5.25 5.16 -1.75
C ASP A 118 4.41 6.08 -2.67
N HIS A 119 3.97 7.22 -2.13
CA HIS A 119 3.56 8.44 -2.81
C HIS A 119 3.18 9.51 -1.79
N HIS A 120 3.16 10.76 -2.23
CA HIS A 120 2.80 11.90 -1.39
C HIS A 120 1.74 12.82 -2.02
N VAL A 121 1.19 12.48 -3.20
CA VAL A 121 0.12 13.24 -3.88
C VAL A 121 -1.00 12.30 -4.26
N LEU A 122 -2.22 12.57 -3.79
CA LEU A 122 -3.41 11.85 -4.22
C LEU A 122 -3.80 12.27 -5.65
N PRO A 123 -4.30 11.35 -6.48
CA PRO A 123 -4.82 11.70 -7.79
C PRO A 123 -6.02 12.65 -7.67
N SER A 124 -6.32 13.41 -8.72
CA SER A 124 -7.42 14.40 -8.68
C SER A 124 -8.78 13.81 -8.33
N ALA A 125 -9.03 12.54 -8.70
CA ALA A 125 -10.24 11.80 -8.31
C ALA A 125 -10.40 11.68 -6.78
N ASP A 126 -9.30 11.75 -6.04
CA ASP A 126 -9.21 11.59 -4.59
C ASP A 126 -8.92 12.89 -3.85
N ALA A 127 -8.99 14.04 -4.52
CA ALA A 127 -8.70 15.33 -3.90
C ALA A 127 -9.54 15.60 -2.63
N ALA A 128 -10.76 15.05 -2.55
CA ALA A 128 -11.62 15.15 -1.38
C ALA A 128 -11.09 14.38 -0.14
N LEU A 129 -10.18 13.42 -0.32
CA LEU A 129 -9.59 12.64 0.77
C LEU A 129 -8.36 13.31 1.38
N GLU A 130 -7.87 14.42 0.81
CA GLU A 130 -6.64 15.10 1.22
C GLU A 130 -6.66 15.47 2.72
N GLU A 131 -7.79 15.93 3.23
CA GLU A 131 -7.97 16.30 4.65
C GLU A 131 -7.90 15.09 5.59
N ALA A 132 -8.06 13.87 5.09
CA ALA A 132 -7.93 12.65 5.88
C ALA A 132 -6.47 12.16 5.98
N VAL A 133 -5.53 12.71 5.20
CA VAL A 133 -4.13 12.27 5.20
C VAL A 133 -3.42 12.75 6.46
N VAL A 134 -3.02 11.81 7.31
CA VAL A 134 -2.36 12.08 8.60
C VAL A 134 -0.87 11.75 8.60
N GLU A 135 -0.42 10.91 7.67
CA GLU A 135 0.99 10.52 7.56
C GLU A 135 1.36 10.19 6.10
N VAL A 136 2.59 10.48 5.71
CA VAL A 136 3.16 10.18 4.40
C VAL A 136 4.57 9.63 4.60
N LEU A 137 4.84 8.46 4.03
CA LEU A 137 6.18 7.91 3.84
C LEU A 137 6.42 7.78 2.34
N ASP A 138 7.38 8.52 1.80
CA ASP A 138 7.71 8.45 0.37
C ASP A 138 9.23 8.58 0.20
N HIS A 139 9.76 8.06 -0.89
CA HIS A 139 11.18 8.14 -1.23
C HIS A 139 11.46 9.04 -2.45
N ARG A 140 10.42 9.67 -3.00
CA ARG A 140 10.51 10.71 -4.04
C ARG A 140 10.67 12.11 -3.46
N PRO A 141 11.22 13.06 -4.24
CA PRO A 141 11.16 14.49 -3.91
C PRO A 141 9.71 14.95 -3.70
N LEU A 142 9.46 15.74 -2.66
CA LEU A 142 8.14 16.32 -2.41
C LEU A 142 7.81 17.38 -3.46
N GLU A 143 6.64 17.26 -4.06
CA GLU A 143 6.06 18.25 -4.99
C GLU A 143 5.44 19.44 -4.25
N ARG A 144 5.03 19.24 -2.99
CA ARG A 144 4.39 20.27 -2.15
C ARG A 144 4.62 20.03 -0.67
N ASP A 145 4.64 21.12 0.09
CA ASP A 145 4.61 21.07 1.54
C ASP A 145 3.21 20.61 2.03
N ARG A 146 3.19 19.85 3.12
CA ARG A 146 1.95 19.42 3.76
C ARG A 146 1.81 20.14 5.10
N GLY A 147 0.60 20.64 5.39
CA GLY A 147 0.34 21.40 6.61
C GLY A 147 0.57 20.58 7.89
N ALA A 148 0.63 21.28 9.03
CA ALA A 148 1.03 20.73 10.34
C ALA A 148 0.21 19.53 10.88
N GLY A 149 -0.92 19.18 10.24
CA GLY A 149 -1.72 18.00 10.58
C GLY A 149 -1.20 16.68 10.00
N CYS A 150 -0.20 16.72 9.11
CA CYS A 150 0.34 15.54 8.43
C CYS A 150 1.81 15.30 8.81
N ARG A 151 2.13 14.11 9.30
CA ARG A 151 3.53 13.70 9.51
C ARG A 151 4.11 13.27 8.16
N VAL A 152 5.17 13.92 7.70
CA VAL A 152 5.81 13.57 6.43
C VAL A 152 7.22 13.04 6.69
N THR A 153 7.55 11.93 6.03
CA THR A 153 8.91 11.39 5.91
C THR A 153 9.14 11.15 4.43
N ALA A 154 9.86 12.08 3.79
CA ALA A 154 10.17 12.03 2.37
C ALA A 154 11.68 12.11 2.18
N GLU A 155 12.31 10.96 1.97
CA GLU A 155 13.77 10.81 2.05
C GLU A 155 14.29 9.99 0.87
N PRO A 156 15.36 10.40 0.18
CA PRO A 156 15.85 9.69 -1.00
C PRO A 156 16.51 8.37 -0.59
N VAL A 157 15.76 7.27 -0.70
CA VAL A 157 16.21 5.88 -0.50
C VAL A 157 15.78 5.02 -1.69
N GLY A 158 16.37 3.83 -1.84
CA GLY A 158 16.11 2.98 -3.00
C GLY A 158 14.70 2.37 -3.04
N SER A 159 14.03 2.25 -1.88
CA SER A 159 12.67 1.70 -1.74
C SER A 159 11.93 2.37 -0.57
N CYS A 160 10.63 2.63 -0.70
CA CYS A 160 9.80 3.06 0.41
C CYS A 160 9.74 2.01 1.53
N ALA A 161 9.86 0.73 1.19
CA ALA A 161 9.99 -0.37 2.14
C ALA A 161 11.18 -0.20 3.09
N THR A 162 12.24 0.52 2.70
CA THR A 162 13.34 0.91 3.59
C THR A 162 12.85 1.84 4.70
N LEU A 163 12.09 2.89 4.36
CA LEU A 163 11.51 3.82 5.35
C LEU A 163 10.52 3.12 6.28
N VAL A 164 9.71 2.21 5.74
CA VAL A 164 8.79 1.40 6.53
C VAL A 164 9.54 0.45 7.47
N THR A 165 10.64 -0.16 7.01
CA THR A 165 11.49 -1.02 7.84
C THR A 165 12.08 -0.25 9.02
N GLU A 166 12.63 0.94 8.77
CA GLU A 166 13.14 1.82 9.83
C GLU A 166 12.04 2.21 10.83
N ARG A 167 10.86 2.58 10.32
CA ARG A 167 9.69 2.96 11.13
C ARG A 167 9.23 1.84 12.06
N ILE A 168 9.31 0.59 11.60
CA ILE A 168 8.99 -0.61 12.36
C ILE A 168 10.10 -0.91 13.38
N ALA A 169 11.37 -0.80 12.97
CA ALA A 169 12.53 -1.09 13.82
C ALA A 169 12.66 -0.14 15.01
N GLN A 170 12.19 1.11 14.88
CA GLN A 170 12.09 2.09 15.95
C GLN A 170 10.91 1.84 16.92
N GLY A 171 9.99 0.94 16.56
CA GLY A 171 8.84 0.59 17.39
C GLY A 171 9.15 -0.40 18.52
N PRO A 172 8.12 -0.84 19.26
CA PRO A 172 8.27 -1.86 20.30
C PRO A 172 8.88 -3.16 19.75
N PRO A 173 9.77 -3.82 20.53
CA PRO A 173 10.33 -5.10 20.13
C PRO A 173 9.23 -6.17 19.97
N GLY A 174 9.43 -7.12 19.05
CA GLY A 174 8.51 -8.24 18.81
C GLY A 174 7.34 -7.93 17.87
N VAL A 175 7.24 -6.72 17.31
CA VAL A 175 6.22 -6.38 16.30
C VAL A 175 6.62 -6.84 14.90
N LEU A 176 7.90 -6.66 14.54
CA LEU A 176 8.45 -7.19 13.29
C LEU A 176 8.52 -8.72 13.41
N ASP A 177 7.71 -9.41 12.61
CA ASP A 177 7.71 -10.86 12.52
C ASP A 177 8.38 -11.35 11.24
N ARG A 178 8.60 -12.67 11.17
CA ARG A 178 9.28 -13.32 10.04
C ARG A 178 8.59 -13.06 8.70
N LEU A 179 7.26 -13.05 8.68
CA LEU A 179 6.49 -12.83 7.46
C LEU A 179 6.70 -11.40 6.95
N THR A 180 6.54 -10.40 7.83
CA THR A 180 6.74 -8.99 7.50
C THR A 180 8.19 -8.73 7.09
N ALA A 181 9.15 -9.32 7.79
CA ALA A 181 10.56 -9.24 7.44
C ALA A 181 10.87 -9.80 6.05
N ALA A 182 10.30 -10.97 5.71
CA ALA A 182 10.50 -11.58 4.40
C ALA A 182 9.88 -10.78 3.25
N LEU A 183 8.75 -10.10 3.48
CA LEU A 183 8.15 -9.20 2.50
C LEU A 183 9.01 -7.96 2.28
N LEU A 184 9.41 -7.28 3.37
CA LEU A 184 10.26 -6.09 3.31
C LEU A 184 11.62 -6.40 2.67
N HIS A 185 12.25 -7.51 3.05
CA HIS A 185 13.53 -7.96 2.49
C HIS A 185 13.46 -8.15 0.97
N GLY A 186 12.47 -8.93 0.48
CA GLY A 186 12.33 -9.15 -0.95
C GLY A 186 12.02 -7.88 -1.74
N THR A 187 11.23 -6.98 -1.16
CA THR A 187 10.87 -5.70 -1.77
C THR A 187 12.09 -4.79 -1.93
N ILE A 188 12.85 -4.56 -0.85
CA ILE A 188 14.05 -3.73 -0.89
C ILE A 188 15.06 -4.34 -1.87
N LEU A 189 15.25 -5.66 -1.88
CA LEU A 189 16.14 -6.32 -2.83
C LEU A 189 15.70 -6.13 -4.29
N LEU A 190 14.41 -6.18 -4.60
CA LEU A 190 13.93 -5.97 -5.96
C LEU A 190 14.17 -4.52 -6.43
N ASP A 191 13.77 -3.53 -5.63
CA ASP A 191 13.85 -2.12 -6.01
C ASP A 191 15.29 -1.60 -6.06
N CYS A 192 16.12 -2.08 -5.13
CA CYS A 192 17.53 -1.75 -5.03
C CYS A 192 18.43 -2.66 -5.89
N VAL A 193 17.86 -3.46 -6.79
CA VAL A 193 18.61 -4.32 -7.72
C VAL A 193 19.66 -5.17 -6.98
N ASN A 194 19.20 -5.89 -5.96
CA ASN A 194 20.00 -6.71 -5.06
C ASN A 194 21.13 -5.95 -4.35
N LEU A 195 20.87 -4.68 -3.98
CA LEU A 195 21.84 -3.76 -3.39
C LEU A 195 23.08 -3.51 -4.28
N SER A 196 22.95 -3.68 -5.59
CA SER A 196 24.04 -3.45 -6.54
C SER A 196 24.41 -1.96 -6.61
N PRO A 197 25.64 -1.56 -6.23
CA PRO A 197 26.07 -0.17 -6.34
C PRO A 197 26.04 0.35 -7.79
N ALA A 198 26.21 -0.55 -8.76
CA ALA A 198 26.19 -0.23 -10.19
C ALA A 198 24.80 0.23 -10.68
N ALA A 199 23.73 -0.08 -9.95
CA ALA A 199 22.38 0.36 -10.29
C ALA A 199 22.13 1.84 -9.98
N GLY A 200 22.98 2.50 -9.19
CA GLY A 200 22.89 3.93 -8.86
C GLY A 200 21.68 4.34 -8.01
N LYS A 201 20.90 3.38 -7.50
CA LYS A 201 19.68 3.62 -6.70
C LYS A 201 19.81 3.29 -5.21
N VAL A 202 20.90 2.62 -4.82
CA VAL A 202 21.07 2.06 -3.48
C VAL A 202 21.67 3.09 -2.55
N THR A 203 21.14 3.17 -1.33
CA THR A 203 21.67 4.02 -0.26
C THR A 203 22.20 3.17 0.91
N PRO A 204 23.04 3.75 1.78
CA PRO A 204 23.47 3.07 3.01
C PRO A 204 22.31 2.63 3.91
N ARG A 205 21.16 3.32 3.84
CA ARG A 205 19.96 2.98 4.62
C ARG A 205 19.29 1.71 4.11
N ASP A 206 19.26 1.50 2.80
CA ASP A 206 18.75 0.26 2.19
C ASP A 206 19.61 -0.94 2.63
N VAL A 207 20.93 -0.78 2.57
CA VAL A 207 21.89 -1.80 3.04
C VAL A 207 21.71 -2.09 4.53
N ALA A 208 21.58 -1.05 5.35
CA ALA A 208 21.39 -1.20 6.80
C ALA A 208 20.07 -1.92 7.14
N CYS A 209 18.98 -1.63 6.42
CA CYS A 209 17.71 -2.32 6.60
C CYS A 209 17.79 -3.79 6.21
N VAL A 210 18.39 -4.12 5.07
CA VAL A 210 18.58 -5.52 4.66
C VAL A 210 19.43 -6.28 5.68
N SER A 211 20.55 -5.71 6.13
CA SER A 211 21.39 -6.34 7.17
C SER A 211 20.62 -6.54 8.48
N LEU A 212 19.83 -5.54 8.92
CA LEU A 212 18.99 -5.67 10.12
C LEU A 212 17.97 -6.80 10.01
N LEU A 213 17.35 -6.97 8.83
CA LEU A 213 16.38 -8.03 8.59
C LEU A 213 17.05 -9.41 8.62
N GLU A 214 18.22 -9.55 8.00
CA GLU A 214 18.97 -10.82 7.96
C GLU A 214 19.56 -11.20 9.32
N GLU A 215 20.04 -10.23 10.09
CA GLU A 215 20.55 -10.46 11.45
C GLU A 215 19.45 -10.92 12.40
N ARG A 216 18.24 -10.35 12.29
CA ARG A 216 17.10 -10.71 13.14
C ARG A 216 16.40 -12.00 12.70
N PHE A 217 16.48 -12.33 11.42
CA PHE A 217 15.82 -13.48 10.80
C PHE A 217 16.82 -14.24 9.91
N PRO A 218 17.79 -14.97 10.51
CA PRO A 218 18.84 -15.68 9.78
C PRO A 218 18.31 -16.79 8.86
N GLU A 219 17.04 -17.16 9.00
CA GLU A 219 16.33 -18.12 8.15
C GLU A 219 15.72 -17.50 6.87
N LEU A 220 15.90 -16.19 6.65
CA LEU A 220 15.54 -15.56 5.38
C LEU A 220 16.37 -16.17 4.24
N PRO A 221 15.78 -16.37 3.04
CA PRO A 221 16.53 -16.91 1.91
C PRO A 221 17.64 -15.95 1.47
N ALA A 222 18.68 -16.50 0.83
CA ALA A 222 19.79 -15.71 0.32
C ALA A 222 19.33 -14.62 -0.66
N ARG A 223 19.97 -13.45 -0.60
CA ARG A 223 19.58 -12.25 -1.38
C ARG A 223 19.42 -12.54 -2.87
N ASP A 224 20.42 -13.19 -3.47
CA ASP A 224 20.43 -13.56 -4.89
C ASP A 224 19.24 -14.45 -5.26
N ALA A 225 18.91 -15.45 -4.42
CA ALA A 225 17.79 -16.33 -4.68
C ALA A 225 16.45 -15.57 -4.64
N VAL A 226 16.27 -14.67 -3.67
CA VAL A 226 15.07 -13.83 -3.57
C VAL A 226 14.97 -12.87 -4.76
N PHE A 227 16.05 -12.16 -5.07
CA PHE A 227 16.08 -11.19 -6.16
C PHE A 227 15.81 -11.86 -7.51
N GLN A 228 16.48 -12.97 -7.83
CA GLN A 228 16.29 -13.66 -9.11
C GLN A 228 14.86 -14.21 -9.24
N ALA A 229 14.29 -14.76 -8.17
CA ALA A 229 12.91 -15.25 -8.20
C ALA A 229 11.90 -14.13 -8.44
N LEU A 230 12.04 -12.99 -7.75
CA LEU A 230 11.18 -11.82 -7.96
C LEU A 230 11.38 -11.20 -9.35
N GLN A 231 12.63 -11.12 -9.81
CA GLN A 231 12.96 -10.59 -11.13
C GLN A 231 12.37 -11.45 -12.25
N ALA A 232 12.43 -12.77 -12.12
CA ALA A 232 11.78 -13.70 -13.04
C ALA A 232 10.26 -13.55 -12.99
N ALA A 233 9.66 -13.52 -11.80
CA ALA A 233 8.21 -13.36 -11.64
C ALA A 233 7.69 -12.04 -12.22
N LYS A 234 8.46 -10.95 -12.13
CA LYS A 234 8.10 -9.64 -12.70
C LYS A 234 7.82 -9.70 -14.21
N PHE A 235 8.55 -10.54 -14.93
CA PHE A 235 8.43 -10.70 -16.38
C PHE A 235 7.69 -11.97 -16.80
N ASP A 236 7.35 -12.85 -15.85
CA ASP A 236 6.55 -14.05 -16.13
C ASP A 236 5.09 -13.68 -16.44
N VAL A 237 4.73 -13.76 -17.71
CA VAL A 237 3.37 -13.53 -18.21
C VAL A 237 2.60 -14.82 -18.47
N SER A 238 3.18 -15.99 -18.20
CA SER A 238 2.58 -17.29 -18.56
C SER A 238 1.22 -17.55 -17.92
N GLY A 239 0.95 -16.94 -16.76
CA GLY A 239 -0.33 -17.01 -16.06
C GLY A 239 -1.36 -15.96 -16.46
N LEU A 240 -1.07 -15.08 -17.43
CA LEU A 240 -1.94 -13.98 -17.84
C LEU A 240 -2.73 -14.33 -19.11
N THR A 241 -3.95 -13.80 -19.22
CA THR A 241 -4.67 -13.80 -20.50
C THR A 241 -4.05 -12.81 -21.49
N THR A 242 -4.34 -12.93 -22.79
CA THR A 242 -3.86 -11.97 -23.80
C THR A 242 -4.25 -10.52 -23.47
N GLU A 243 -5.48 -10.31 -23.00
CA GLU A 243 -5.93 -8.99 -22.56
C GLU A 243 -5.08 -8.48 -21.39
N GLN A 244 -4.81 -9.33 -20.39
CA GLN A 244 -3.99 -8.97 -19.25
C GLN A 244 -2.53 -8.68 -19.65
N MET A 245 -1.95 -9.44 -20.58
CA MET A 245 -0.61 -9.18 -21.12
C MET A 245 -0.53 -7.80 -21.76
N LEU A 246 -1.51 -7.42 -22.57
CA LEU A 246 -1.59 -6.11 -23.21
C LEU A 246 -1.71 -4.97 -22.19
N ARG A 247 -2.33 -5.23 -21.04
CA ARG A 247 -2.58 -4.21 -20.00
C ARG A 247 -1.44 -4.08 -18.99
N LYS A 248 -0.61 -5.12 -18.78
CA LYS A 248 0.43 -5.17 -17.74
C LYS A 248 1.39 -3.98 -17.81
N ASP A 249 1.87 -3.63 -18.99
CA ASP A 249 2.74 -2.47 -19.23
C ASP A 249 2.18 -1.63 -20.38
N LEU A 250 0.93 -1.19 -20.19
CA LEU A 250 0.23 -0.29 -21.09
C LEU A 250 0.51 1.16 -20.70
N LYS A 251 0.97 1.95 -21.67
CA LYS A 251 1.07 3.40 -21.57
C LYS A 251 0.06 4.03 -22.52
N VAL A 252 -0.74 4.95 -22.00
CA VAL A 252 -1.74 5.68 -22.78
C VAL A 252 -1.36 7.15 -22.83
N LEU A 253 -1.25 7.70 -24.03
CA LEU A 253 -1.11 9.12 -24.30
C LEU A 253 -2.42 9.61 -24.91
N SER A 254 -2.96 10.69 -24.36
CA SER A 254 -4.23 11.27 -24.83
C SER A 254 -4.03 12.75 -25.17
N SER A 255 -4.54 13.16 -26.32
CA SER A 255 -4.79 14.55 -26.71
C SER A 255 -6.25 14.71 -27.13
N ASP A 256 -6.67 15.93 -27.46
CA ASP A 256 -8.03 16.18 -27.95
C ASP A 256 -8.33 15.48 -29.30
N GLU A 257 -7.30 15.09 -30.06
CA GLU A 257 -7.42 14.51 -31.40
C GLU A 257 -7.08 13.01 -31.47
N LEU A 258 -6.25 12.51 -30.54
CA LEU A 258 -5.72 11.15 -30.60
C LEU A 258 -5.55 10.53 -29.21
N VAL A 259 -5.92 9.26 -29.10
CA VAL A 259 -5.56 8.39 -27.98
C VAL A 259 -4.64 7.31 -28.51
N LEU A 260 -3.38 7.31 -28.06
CA LEU A 260 -2.37 6.31 -28.41
C LEU A 260 -2.10 5.40 -27.21
N ALA A 261 -2.28 4.10 -27.41
CA ALA A 261 -2.00 3.05 -26.45
C ALA A 261 -0.79 2.22 -26.91
N ILE A 262 0.24 2.10 -26.08
CA ILE A 262 1.45 1.32 -26.35
C ILE A 262 1.63 0.30 -25.23
N SER A 263 1.65 -0.98 -25.60
CA SER A 263 1.85 -2.09 -24.67
C SER A 263 3.23 -2.72 -24.86
N ALA A 264 4.00 -2.88 -23.78
CA ALA A 264 5.19 -3.74 -23.79
C ALA A 264 4.80 -5.17 -23.41
N ILE A 265 5.18 -6.15 -24.23
CA ILE A 265 4.89 -7.57 -24.01
C ILE A 265 6.21 -8.32 -23.81
N TYR A 266 6.29 -9.10 -22.73
CA TYR A 266 7.48 -9.83 -22.32
C TYR A 266 7.43 -11.28 -22.80
N VAL A 267 7.57 -11.48 -24.11
CA VAL A 267 7.63 -12.79 -24.75
C VAL A 267 8.71 -12.82 -25.82
N ASP A 268 9.26 -14.01 -26.10
CA ASP A 268 10.14 -14.19 -27.24
C ASP A 268 9.33 -14.04 -28.54
N LEU A 269 9.85 -13.27 -29.49
CA LEU A 269 9.28 -13.19 -30.83
C LEU A 269 9.59 -14.49 -31.57
N GLU A 270 8.56 -15.21 -32.00
CA GLU A 270 8.75 -16.33 -32.92
C GLU A 270 9.31 -15.81 -34.24
N VAL A 271 10.62 -16.02 -34.45
CA VAL A 271 11.25 -15.81 -35.75
C VAL A 271 10.94 -17.04 -36.58
N ARG A 272 10.09 -16.92 -37.61
CA ARG A 272 9.90 -18.01 -38.58
C ARG A 272 11.29 -18.38 -39.13
N PRO A 273 11.76 -19.63 -38.98
CA PRO A 273 12.96 -20.05 -39.68
C PRO A 273 12.69 -19.86 -41.17
N GLY A 274 13.60 -19.16 -41.86
CA GLY A 274 13.45 -18.84 -43.28
C GLY A 274 13.07 -20.09 -44.05
N GLY A 275 12.00 -20.00 -44.84
CA GLY A 275 11.66 -21.05 -45.79
C GLY A 275 12.84 -21.24 -46.72
N ASN A 276 13.38 -22.46 -46.75
CA ASN A 276 14.23 -22.92 -47.84
C ASN A 276 13.45 -22.92 -49.15
#